data_AF-A0A7Y2YN28-F1
#
_entry.id   AF-A0A7Y2YN28-F1
#
_cell.length_a   1.000
_cell.length_b   1.000
_cell.length_c   1.000
_cell.angle_alpha   90.00
_cell.angle_beta   90.00
_cell.angle_gamma   90.00
#
_symmetry.space_group_name_H-M   'P 1'
#
loop_
_entity.id
_entity.type
_entity.pdbx_description
1 polymer ?
#
loop_
_entity_poly.entity_id
_entity_poly.type
_entity_poly.pdbx_seq_one_letter_code
_entity_poly.pdbx_strand_id
1 'polypeptide(L)' 'MKRTLLLLVSLTLCSIFLSCNSESEKIIFHASHEESRLGAPFSDVVEVGDLLFLTGQIGKDHQTGKLVPGG' A
#
# COMPACT_ATOMS: atom_id res chain seq x y z
N MET A 1 -8.07 22.64 -41.63
CA MET A 1 -6.79 22.39 -40.94
C MET A 1 -6.67 23.15 -39.63
N LYS A 2 -6.65 24.50 -39.60
CA LYS A 2 -6.50 25.28 -38.34
C LYS A 2 -7.61 25.03 -37.31
N ARG A 3 -8.88 24.95 -37.74
CA ARG A 3 -10.03 24.65 -36.85
C ARG A 3 -9.99 23.22 -36.29
N THR A 4 -9.62 22.26 -37.12
CA THR A 4 -9.44 20.85 -36.74
C THR A 4 -8.28 20.70 -35.74
N LEU A 5 -7.18 21.42 -35.96
CA LEU A 5 -6.04 21.47 -35.04
C LEU A 5 -6.43 22.09 -33.70
N LEU A 6 -7.21 23.18 -33.72
CA LEU A 6 -7.69 23.84 -32.49
C LEU A 6 -8.62 22.93 -31.67
N LEU A 7 -9.49 22.15 -32.34
CA LEU A 7 -10.34 21.15 -31.70
C LEU A 7 -9.53 20.01 -31.09
N LEU A 8 -8.49 19.52 -31.78
CA LEU A 8 -7.60 18.49 -31.26
C LEU A 8 -6.85 18.97 -30.00
N VAL A 9 -6.29 20.19 -30.04
CA VAL A 9 -5.59 20.80 -28.89
C VAL A 9 -6.53 20.98 -27.70
N SER A 10 -7.76 21.45 -27.93
CA SER A 10 -8.77 21.61 -26.88
C SER A 10 -9.16 20.27 -26.23
N LEU A 11 -9.27 19.21 -27.04
CA LEU A 11 -9.64 17.88 -26.55
C LEU A 11 -8.53 17.24 -25.73
N THR A 12 -7.27 17.38 -26.17
CA THR A 12 -6.09 16.92 -25.41
C THR A 12 -5.91 17.69 -24.11
N LEU A 13 -6.22 19.00 -24.10
CA LEU A 13 -6.10 19.82 -22.89
C LEU A 13 -7.16 19.44 -21.85
N CYS A 14 -8.39 19.14 -22.30
CA CYS A 14 -9.50 18.74 -21.43
C CYS A 14 -9.24 17.37 -20.74
N SER A 15 -8.58 16.44 -21.43
CA SER A 15 -8.30 15.10 -20.89
C SER A 15 -7.25 15.10 -19.76
N ILE A 16 -6.34 16.08 -19.75
CA ILE A 16 -5.34 16.23 -18.68
C ILE A 16 -6.00 16.65 -17.35
N PHE A 17 -7.04 17.48 -17.40
CA PHE A 17 -7.72 17.98 -16.20
C PHE A 17 -8.67 16.96 -15.54
N LEU A 18 -9.09 15.93 -16.27
CA LEU A 18 -10.00 14.89 -15.77
C LEU A 18 -9.29 13.74 -15.04
N SER A 19 -7.95 13.68 -15.05
CA SER A 19 -7.20 12.56 -14.47
C SER A 19 -6.91 12.69 -12.97
N CYS A 20 -7.43 13.71 -12.30
CA CYS A 20 -7.23 13.89 -10.86
C CYS A 20 -8.30 13.09 -10.10
N ASN A 21 -7.99 11.83 -9.76
CA ASN A 21 -8.80 11.02 -8.85
C ASN A 21 -8.16 11.11 -7.44
N SER A 22 -8.86 11.75 -6.51
CA SER A 22 -8.40 11.94 -5.12
C SER A 22 -9.07 10.95 -4.16
N GLU A 23 -9.28 9.71 -4.59
CA GLU A 23 -9.73 8.67 -3.68
C GLU A 23 -8.65 8.42 -2.63
N SER A 24 -9.01 8.58 -1.36
CA SER A 24 -8.13 8.19 -0.26
C SER A 24 -8.03 6.68 -0.27
N GLU A 25 -6.81 6.16 -0.40
CA GLU A 25 -6.57 4.73 -0.36
C GLU A 25 -7.07 4.12 0.96
N LYS A 26 -7.78 3.01 0.86
CA LYS A 26 -8.27 2.29 2.03
C LYS A 26 -7.08 1.66 2.76
N ILE A 27 -7.02 1.87 4.07
CA ILE A 27 -6.02 1.21 4.94
C ILE A 27 -6.61 -0.10 5.44
N ILE A 28 -5.93 -1.21 5.20
CA ILE A 28 -6.31 -2.54 5.68
C ILE A 28 -5.23 -3.07 6.63
N PHE A 29 -5.66 -3.41 7.85
CA PHE A 29 -4.80 -3.98 8.89
C PHE A 29 -4.97 -5.49 8.91
N HIS A 30 -3.93 -6.22 8.50
CA HIS A 30 -3.94 -7.68 8.52
C HIS A 30 -3.58 -8.18 9.92
N ALA A 31 -4.39 -9.10 10.45
CA ALA A 31 -4.14 -9.70 11.77
C ALA A 31 -2.86 -10.53 11.76
N SER A 32 -2.18 -10.60 12.91
CA SER A 32 -0.99 -11.43 13.06
C SER A 32 -1.35 -12.92 13.00
N HIS A 33 -0.50 -13.71 12.34
CA HIS A 33 -0.59 -15.17 12.38
C HIS A 33 -0.04 -15.74 13.68
N GLU A 34 0.85 -14.99 14.34
CA GLU A 34 1.39 -15.32 15.66
C GLU A 34 0.39 -15.00 16.76
N GLU A 35 -0.08 -16.02 17.49
CA GLU A 35 -1.03 -15.84 18.61
C GLU A 35 -0.49 -14.87 19.66
N SER A 36 0.82 -14.93 19.94
CA SER A 36 1.50 -14.03 20.89
C SER A 36 1.42 -12.54 20.54
N ARG A 37 1.01 -12.20 19.31
CA ARG A 37 0.95 -10.82 18.80
C ARG A 37 -0.47 -10.33 18.52
N LEU A 38 -1.50 -11.14 18.73
CA LEU A 38 -2.89 -10.75 18.45
C LEU A 38 -3.33 -9.48 19.22
N GLY A 39 -2.75 -9.21 20.39
CA GLY A 39 -3.00 -8.00 21.19
C GLY A 39 -1.95 -6.91 21.05
N ALA A 40 -0.96 -7.07 20.15
CA ALA A 40 0.09 -6.08 19.98
C ALA A 40 -0.44 -4.82 19.28
N PRO A 41 0.11 -3.62 19.56
CA PRO A 41 -0.34 -2.38 18.93
C PRO A 41 0.22 -2.19 17.51
N PHE A 42 0.33 -3.28 16.74
CA PHE A 42 0.77 -3.28 15.35
C PHE A 42 0.21 -4.51 14.59
N SER A 43 0.15 -4.40 13.27
CA SER A 43 -0.20 -5.50 12.35
C SER A 43 1.05 -6.12 11.74
N ASP A 44 0.99 -7.41 11.37
CA ASP A 44 2.08 -8.04 10.61
C ASP A 44 2.25 -7.38 9.23
N VAL A 45 1.13 -6.98 8.62
CA VAL A 45 1.08 -6.26 7.34
C VAL A 45 -0.01 -5.19 7.38
N VAL A 46 0.32 -4.00 6.87
CA VAL A 46 -0.66 -2.95 6.54
C VAL A 46 -0.68 -2.76 5.03
N GLU A 47 -1.86 -2.80 4.44
CA GLU A 47 -2.07 -2.59 3.00
C GLU A 47 -2.67 -1.20 2.76
N VAL A 48 -2.09 -0.47 1.81
CA VAL A 48 -2.52 0.88 1.38
C VAL A 48 -2.42 0.95 -0.14
N GLY A 49 -3.56 0.93 -0.82
CA GLY A 49 -3.61 0.80 -2.28
C GLY A 49 -2.88 -0.47 -2.73
N ASP A 50 -1.91 -0.33 -3.64
CA ASP A 50 -1.12 -1.44 -4.17
C ASP A 50 0.15 -1.77 -3.36
N LEU A 51 0.31 -1.19 -2.16
CA LEU A 51 1.51 -1.35 -1.33
C LEU A 51 1.24 -2.16 -0.06
N LEU A 52 2.19 -3.03 0.28
CA LEU A 52 2.23 -3.76 1.55
C LEU A 52 3.38 -3.26 2.42
N PHE A 53 3.04 -2.78 3.60
CA PHE A 53 3.98 -2.37 4.64
C PHE A 53 4.11 -3.50 5.65
N LEU A 54 5.21 -4.25 5.53
CA LEU A 54 5.53 -5.36 6.41
C LEU A 54 6.09 -4.85 7.74
N THR A 55 5.77 -5.53 8.84
CA THR A 55 6.43 -5.28 10.12
C THR A 55 7.90 -5.67 10.08
N GLY A 56 8.71 -5.11 10.98
CA GLY A 56 10.12 -5.45 11.11
C GLY A 56 10.30 -6.91 11.55
N GLN A 57 10.85 -7.73 10.66
CA GLN A 57 11.15 -9.12 10.97
C GLN A 57 12.48 -9.24 11.74
N ILE A 58 12.51 -10.16 12.70
CA ILE A 58 13.71 -10.58 13.43
C ILE A 58 13.84 -12.09 13.26
N GLY A 59 15.06 -12.65 13.31
CA GLY A 59 15.26 -14.10 13.29
C GLY A 59 14.78 -14.73 14.58
N LYS A 60 13.48 -14.97 14.67
CA LYS A 60 12.82 -15.62 15.80
C LYS A 60 12.37 -17.00 15.37
N ASP A 61 12.65 -18.00 16.19
CA ASP A 61 12.01 -19.31 16.06
C ASP A 61 10.57 -19.20 16.57
N HIS A 62 9.62 -19.41 15.66
CA HIS A 62 8.19 -19.30 15.90
C HIS A 62 7.62 -20.45 16.75
N GLN A 63 8.33 -21.59 16.84
CA GLN A 63 7.92 -22.70 17.71
C GLN A 63 8.29 -22.43 19.16
N THR A 64 9.50 -21.90 19.41
CA THR A 64 10.02 -21.69 20.77
C THR A 64 9.83 -20.27 21.29
N GLY A 65 9.54 -19.32 20.39
CA GLY A 65 9.39 -17.92 20.74
C GLY A 65 10.72 -17.18 20.99
N LYS A 66 11.87 -17.78 20.67
CA LYS A 66 13.21 -17.26 21.01
C LYS A 66 13.94 -16.74 19.78
N LEU A 67 14.90 -15.84 19.99
CA LEU A 67 15.82 -15.41 18.93
C LEU A 67 16.71 -16.58 18.50
N VAL A 68 16.92 -16.73 17.20
CA VAL A 68 17.83 -17.74 16.66
C VAL A 68 19.30 -17.32 16.90
N PRO A 69 20.23 -18.28 17.02
CA PRO A 69 21.65 -17.95 17.11
C PRO A 69 22.12 -17.18 15.88
N GLY A 70 22.79 -16.04 16.07
CA GLY A 70 23.29 -15.20 14.98
C GLY A 70 22.35 -14.06 14.55
N GLY A 71 21.10 -14.04 15.06
CA GLY A 71 20.13 -12.99 14.77
C GLY A 71 19.23 -13.29 13.58
#